data_AF-A0A5C3LKT4-F1
#
_entry.id   AF-A0A5C3LKT4-F1
#
_cell.length_a   1.000
_cell.length_b   1.000
_cell.length_c   1.000
_cell.angle_alpha   90.00
_cell.angle_beta   90.00
_cell.angle_gamma   90.00
#
_symmetry.space_group_name_H-M   'P 1'
#
loop_
_entity.id
_entity.type
_entity.pdbx_description
1 polymer ?
#
loop_
_entity_poly.entity_id
_entity_poly.type
_entity_poly.pdbx_seq_one_letter_code
_entity_poly.pdbx_strand_id
1 'polypeptide(L)'
;MIVLLNDTPSGVAIYFLSPLWPYLVNTAVSLDNGPIALVDLVDHSRPQDPNQGPETVQSTAVWGASGLANTQHTLVVSVGAGQPFGIVDAFMCVLLYLVIQFLTPLAGTPSSIPRIQASPPVPPQLRPHPRQLPLQAGS
;
A
#
# COMPACT_ATOMS: atom_id res chain seq x y z
N MET A 1 1.08 -21.84 8.83
CA MET A 1 0.76 -20.41 8.78
C MET A 1 0.71 -19.99 7.31
N ILE A 2 -0.39 -19.41 6.84
CA ILE A 2 -0.50 -18.90 5.47
C ILE A 2 -0.30 -17.38 5.55
N VAL A 3 0.65 -16.85 4.80
CA VAL A 3 0.83 -15.40 4.67
C VAL A 3 0.21 -14.97 3.36
N LEU A 4 -0.88 -14.20 3.45
CA LEU A 4 -1.55 -13.59 2.31
C LEU A 4 -1.12 -12.13 2.23
N LEU A 5 -0.47 -11.73 1.13
CA LEU A 5 -0.11 -10.34 0.87
C LEU A 5 -1.27 -9.68 0.11
N ASN A 6 -2.23 -9.11 0.84
CA ASN A 6 -3.54 -8.78 0.27
C ASN A 6 -3.78 -7.35 -0.22
N ASP A 7 -2.97 -6.33 0.14
CA ASP A 7 -3.41 -4.93 -0.09
C ASP A 7 -2.32 -3.91 -0.48
N THR A 8 -1.22 -4.30 -1.14
CA THR A 8 -0.19 -3.33 -1.60
C THR A 8 0.51 -3.87 -2.86
N PRO A 9 1.15 -3.02 -3.69
CA PRO A 9 1.70 -3.48 -4.96
C PRO A 9 2.60 -4.66 -4.70
N SER A 10 2.37 -5.65 -5.52
CA SER A 10 2.89 -6.99 -5.42
C SER A 10 4.42 -7.04 -5.41
N GLY A 11 4.96 -7.92 -4.58
CA GLY A 11 6.40 -8.05 -4.45
C GLY A 11 7.02 -8.75 -5.67
N VAL A 12 8.14 -8.21 -6.17
CA VAL A 12 8.99 -8.87 -7.18
C VAL A 12 10.02 -9.81 -6.56
N ALA A 13 10.15 -9.78 -5.22
CA ALA A 13 10.90 -10.75 -4.46
C ALA A 13 10.33 -10.93 -3.05
N ILE A 14 10.46 -12.14 -2.50
CA ILE A 14 10.09 -12.51 -1.13
C ILE A 14 11.26 -13.27 -0.51
N TYR A 15 11.64 -12.91 0.70
CA TYR A 15 12.64 -13.61 1.49
C TYR A 15 12.03 -14.06 2.82
N PHE A 16 12.24 -15.33 3.14
CA PHE A 16 11.86 -15.95 4.41
C PHE A 16 13.08 -15.93 5.34
N LEU A 17 12.91 -15.31 6.50
CA LEU A 17 13.93 -15.20 7.52
C LEU A 17 13.59 -16.08 8.72
N SER A 18 14.61 -16.74 9.24
CA SER A 18 14.50 -17.62 10.40
C SER A 18 15.85 -17.71 11.13
N PRO A 19 15.87 -18.01 12.44
CA PRO A 19 17.09 -18.39 13.14
C PRO A 19 17.73 -19.66 12.56
N LEU A 20 19.03 -19.79 12.77
CA LEU A 20 19.77 -21.05 12.56
C LEU A 20 20.09 -21.70 13.90
N TRP A 21 20.09 -23.03 13.92
CA TRP A 21 20.16 -23.85 15.13
C TRP A 21 21.35 -24.80 15.08
N PRO A 22 21.94 -25.15 16.24
CA PRO A 22 23.03 -26.13 16.30
C PRO A 22 22.56 -27.59 16.19
N TYR A 23 21.31 -27.85 15.80
CA TYR A 23 20.73 -29.19 15.69
C TYR A 23 19.67 -29.24 14.57
N LEU A 24 19.25 -30.45 14.20
CA LEU A 24 18.36 -30.68 13.07
C LEU A 24 17.00 -30.00 13.27
N VAL A 25 16.79 -28.91 12.54
CA VAL A 25 15.54 -28.16 12.48
C VAL A 25 15.28 -27.81 11.02
N ASN A 26 14.02 -27.87 10.60
CA ASN A 26 13.62 -27.44 9.26
C ASN A 26 12.21 -26.84 9.24
N THR A 27 11.93 -26.06 8.20
CA THR A 27 10.61 -25.49 7.90
C THR A 27 10.27 -25.78 6.45
N ALA A 28 9.01 -26.08 6.14
CA ALA A 28 8.56 -26.24 4.76
C ALA A 28 7.97 -24.93 4.21
N VAL A 29 8.31 -24.58 2.97
CA VAL A 29 7.78 -23.40 2.27
C VAL A 29 7.26 -23.77 0.88
N SER A 30 6.19 -23.12 0.44
CA SER A 30 5.65 -23.22 -0.93
C SER A 30 5.14 -21.86 -1.40
N LEU A 31 5.46 -21.49 -2.64
CA LEU A 31 5.05 -20.23 -3.27
C LEU A 31 4.04 -20.52 -4.37
N ASP A 32 2.89 -19.82 -4.36
CA ASP A 32 1.82 -19.89 -5.37
C ASP A 32 1.32 -21.30 -5.68
N ASN A 33 1.22 -22.13 -4.63
CA ASN A 33 0.89 -23.57 -4.74
C ASN A 33 1.93 -24.39 -5.54
N GLY A 34 3.13 -23.86 -5.71
CA GLY A 34 4.26 -24.56 -6.29
C GLY A 34 4.82 -25.68 -5.38
N PRO A 35 5.92 -26.31 -5.80
CA PRO A 35 6.57 -27.37 -5.04
C PRO A 35 6.92 -26.95 -3.61
N ILE A 36 6.84 -27.89 -2.68
CA ILE A 36 7.29 -27.69 -1.30
C ILE A 36 8.81 -27.75 -1.28
N ALA A 37 9.46 -26.72 -0.76
CA ALA A 37 10.86 -26.72 -0.40
C ALA A 37 11.02 -26.94 1.11
N LEU A 38 11.84 -27.93 1.49
CA LEU A 38 12.29 -28.07 2.88
C LEU A 38 13.50 -27.18 3.09
N VAL A 39 13.33 -26.16 3.93
CA VAL A 39 14.36 -25.20 4.29
C VAL A 39 15.11 -25.74 5.50
N ASP A 40 16.40 -25.99 5.31
CA ASP A 40 17.31 -26.40 6.37
C ASP A 40 17.65 -25.20 7.26
N LEU A 41 17.40 -25.34 8.56
CA LEU A 41 17.67 -24.30 9.55
C LEU A 41 18.85 -24.67 10.46
N VAL A 42 19.67 -25.64 10.05
CA VAL A 42 20.92 -25.99 10.75
C VAL A 42 22.01 -24.96 10.43
N ASP A 43 22.71 -24.51 11.47
CA ASP A 43 23.94 -23.74 11.31
C ASP A 43 25.13 -24.66 11.02
N HIS A 44 25.43 -24.85 9.74
CA HIS A 44 26.56 -25.66 9.29
C HIS A 44 27.93 -25.00 9.48
N SER A 45 27.99 -23.77 9.99
CA SER A 45 29.27 -23.09 10.28
C SER A 45 29.89 -23.52 11.62
N ARG A 46 29.12 -24.24 12.47
CA ARG A 46 29.53 -24.69 13.80
C ARG A 46 29.27 -26.19 13.96
N PRO A 47 29.97 -26.88 14.89
CA PRO A 47 29.63 -28.25 15.24
C PRO A 47 28.19 -28.33 15.74
N GLN A 48 27.51 -29.42 15.41
CA GLN A 48 26.17 -29.68 15.93
C GLN A 48 26.23 -29.98 17.43
N ASP A 49 25.26 -29.46 18.18
CA ASP A 49 25.05 -29.74 19.59
C ASP A 49 23.82 -30.66 19.76
N PRO A 50 24.03 -31.95 20.09
CA PRO A 50 22.93 -32.90 20.26
C PRO A 50 22.08 -32.64 21.50
N ASN A 51 22.56 -31.83 22.45
CA ASN A 51 21.83 -31.56 23.70
C ASN A 51 20.72 -30.53 23.54
N GLN A 52 20.58 -29.95 22.35
CA GLN A 52 19.69 -28.83 22.05
C GLN A 52 20.13 -27.56 22.82
N GLY A 53 20.12 -26.43 22.13
CA GLY A 53 20.63 -25.17 22.66
C GLY A 53 19.91 -23.99 22.04
N PRO A 54 20.25 -22.74 22.43
CA PRO A 54 19.70 -21.58 21.76
C PRO A 54 20.12 -21.53 20.29
N GLU A 55 19.41 -20.71 19.52
CA GLU A 55 19.80 -20.40 18.15
C GLU A 55 21.22 -19.83 18.09
N THR A 56 21.99 -20.22 17.08
CA THR A 56 23.36 -19.75 16.85
C THR A 56 23.41 -18.49 15.99
N VAL A 57 22.35 -18.25 15.21
CA VAL A 57 22.07 -17.05 14.44
C VAL A 57 20.61 -16.67 14.70
N GLN A 58 20.37 -15.45 15.16
CA GLN A 58 19.02 -15.01 15.56
C GLN A 58 18.04 -14.89 14.39
N SER A 59 18.52 -14.38 13.25
CA SER A 59 17.70 -14.21 12.05
C SER A 59 18.58 -14.06 10.83
N THR A 60 18.28 -14.80 9.78
CA THR A 60 18.92 -14.66 8.48
C THR A 60 17.97 -15.09 7.37
N ALA A 61 18.18 -14.59 6.16
CA ALA A 61 17.45 -15.07 4.99
C ALA A 61 17.90 -16.51 4.66
N VAL A 62 16.99 -17.46 4.83
CA VAL A 62 17.23 -18.90 4.63
C VAL A 62 16.59 -19.45 3.36
N TRP A 63 15.64 -18.70 2.81
CA TRP A 63 15.00 -18.98 1.53
C TRP A 63 14.55 -17.68 0.88
N GLY A 64 14.51 -17.65 -0.45
CA GLY A 64 13.91 -16.53 -1.17
C GLY A 64 13.55 -16.87 -2.60
N ALA A 65 12.64 -16.07 -3.14
CA ALA A 65 12.27 -16.06 -4.55
C ALA A 65 12.38 -14.64 -5.07
N SER A 66 12.97 -14.47 -6.25
CA SER A 66 13.18 -13.16 -6.90
C SER A 66 12.81 -13.25 -8.38
N GLY A 67 12.68 -12.09 -9.04
CA GLY A 67 12.22 -12.05 -10.44
C GLY A 67 10.75 -12.46 -10.57
N LEU A 68 9.99 -12.34 -9.48
CA LEU A 68 8.56 -12.62 -9.47
C LEU A 68 7.82 -11.56 -10.30
N ALA A 69 6.70 -11.98 -10.92
CA ALA A 69 5.81 -11.04 -11.57
C ALA A 69 5.30 -10.02 -10.54
N ASN A 70 5.04 -8.78 -10.95
CA ASN A 70 4.39 -7.81 -10.07
C ASN A 70 2.88 -8.14 -9.98
N THR A 71 2.55 -9.28 -9.34
CA THR A 71 1.22 -9.78 -9.05
C THR A 71 1.11 -10.32 -7.62
N GLN A 72 -0.09 -10.50 -7.08
CA GLN A 72 -0.23 -11.09 -5.76
C GLN A 72 0.40 -12.49 -5.70
N HIS A 73 1.15 -12.75 -4.63
CA HIS A 73 1.80 -14.02 -4.35
C HIS A 73 1.33 -14.59 -3.01
N THR A 74 1.27 -15.91 -2.91
CA THR A 74 0.94 -16.61 -1.65
C THR A 74 2.12 -17.46 -1.21
N LEU A 75 2.72 -17.10 -0.06
CA LEU A 75 3.73 -17.92 0.60
C LEU A 75 3.07 -18.75 1.72
N VAL A 76 3.13 -20.07 1.58
CA VAL A 76 2.69 -21.02 2.61
C VAL A 76 3.90 -21.47 3.40
N VAL A 77 3.84 -21.34 4.72
CA VAL A 77 4.84 -21.88 5.63
C VAL A 77 4.21 -22.93 6.54
N SER A 78 4.80 -24.11 6.58
CA SER A 78 4.30 -25.25 7.35
C SER A 78 5.43 -25.94 8.12
N VAL A 79 5.03 -26.80 9.05
CA VAL A 79 5.96 -27.72 9.74
C VAL A 79 6.64 -28.58 8.68
N GLY A 80 7.97 -28.63 8.71
CA GLY A 80 8.71 -29.46 7.78
C GLY A 80 8.74 -30.94 8.20
N ALA A 81 9.11 -31.82 7.27
CA ALA A 81 9.03 -33.25 7.49
C ALA A 81 9.95 -33.70 8.64
N GLY A 82 9.40 -34.53 9.53
CA GLY A 82 10.11 -35.05 10.71
C GLY A 82 10.31 -34.03 11.84
N GLN A 83 9.75 -32.83 11.73
CA GLN A 83 9.83 -31.80 12.77
C GLN A 83 8.51 -31.67 13.55
N PRO A 84 8.58 -31.33 14.85
CA PRO A 84 7.38 -31.06 15.64
C PRO A 84 6.84 -29.62 15.45
N PHE A 85 7.67 -28.69 14.95
CA PHE A 85 7.33 -27.27 14.79
C PHE A 85 7.91 -26.72 13.48
N GLY A 86 7.33 -25.61 13.00
CA GLY A 86 7.93 -24.78 11.96
C GLY A 86 8.38 -23.48 12.58
N ILE A 87 9.60 -23.04 12.27
CA ILE A 87 10.21 -21.85 12.85
C ILE A 87 10.24 -20.73 11.83
N VAL A 88 9.78 -19.56 12.25
CA VAL A 88 9.71 -18.33 11.44
C VAL A 88 10.11 -17.16 12.33
N ASP A 89 10.87 -16.23 11.77
CA ASP A 89 11.10 -14.92 12.38
C ASP A 89 10.39 -13.82 11.58
N ALA A 90 10.82 -13.58 10.34
CA ALA A 90 10.32 -12.47 9.54
C ALA A 90 10.17 -12.81 8.05
N PHE A 91 9.51 -11.92 7.33
CA PHE A 91 9.48 -11.91 5.87
C PHE A 91 9.91 -10.54 5.35
N MET A 92 10.71 -10.52 4.29
CA MET A 92 11.05 -9.29 3.57
C MET A 92 10.51 -9.38 2.15
N CYS A 93 9.85 -8.32 1.69
CA CYS A 93 9.31 -8.22 0.34
C CYS A 93 9.91 -7.02 -0.38
N VAL A 94 10.31 -7.20 -1.65
CA VAL A 94 10.74 -6.09 -2.52
C VAL A 94 9.57 -5.70 -3.40
N LEU A 95 9.12 -4.46 -3.30
CA LEU A 95 7.99 -3.94 -4.06
C LEU A 95 8.45 -3.05 -5.21
N LEU A 96 7.81 -3.18 -6.38
CA LEU A 96 8.02 -2.26 -7.49
C LEU A 96 6.90 -1.21 -7.50
N TYR A 97 7.21 0.01 -7.09
CA TYR A 97 6.31 1.14 -7.22
C TYR A 97 6.57 1.87 -8.54
N LEU A 98 5.58 1.88 -9.44
CA LEU A 98 5.61 2.77 -10.60
C LEU A 98 4.98 4.11 -10.19
N VAL A 99 5.80 5.14 -10.03
CA VAL A 99 5.28 6.51 -9.88
C VAL A 99 5.03 7.06 -11.28
N ILE A 100 3.78 6.99 -11.75
CA ILE A 100 3.37 7.75 -12.93
C ILE A 100 3.08 9.18 -12.46
N GLN A 101 4.08 10.07 -12.57
CA GLN A 101 3.85 11.51 -12.51
C GLN A 101 3.09 11.90 -13.77
N PHE A 102 1.75 11.96 -13.71
CA PHE A 102 1.01 12.67 -14.73
C PHE A 102 1.35 14.15 -14.57
N LEU A 103 2.20 14.69 -15.46
CA LEU A 103 2.19 16.12 -15.72
C LEU A 103 0.79 16.42 -16.26
N THR A 104 -0.11 16.89 -15.41
CA THR A 104 -1.36 17.52 -15.87
C THR A 104 -0.93 18.64 -16.82
N PRO A 105 -1.26 18.60 -18.12
CA PRO A 105 -1.08 19.78 -18.94
C PRO A 105 -1.93 20.88 -18.31
N LEU A 106 -1.31 22.02 -18.00
CA LEU A 106 -2.02 23.21 -17.57
C LEU A 106 -3.04 23.50 -18.68
N ALA A 107 -4.31 23.15 -18.47
CA ALA A 107 -5.35 23.43 -19.42
C ALA A 107 -5.30 24.93 -19.65
N GLY A 108 -4.80 25.32 -20.82
CA GLY A 108 -4.69 26.72 -21.20
C GLY A 108 -6.07 27.32 -21.09
N THR A 109 -6.26 28.19 -20.10
CA THR A 109 -7.45 29.00 -19.99
C THR A 109 -7.55 29.80 -21.29
N PRO A 110 -8.58 29.61 -22.15
CA PRO A 110 -8.81 30.58 -23.19
C PRO A 110 -9.09 31.91 -22.49
N SER A 111 -8.26 32.92 -22.77
CA SER A 111 -8.49 34.28 -22.33
C SER A 111 -9.74 34.81 -23.02
N SER A 112 -10.90 34.57 -22.42
CA SER A 112 -12.12 35.29 -22.74
C SER A 112 -12.00 36.67 -22.10
N ILE A 113 -11.55 37.64 -22.91
CA ILE A 113 -11.71 39.07 -22.60
C ILE A 113 -13.18 39.29 -22.25
N PRO A 114 -13.53 39.84 -21.08
CA PRO A 114 -14.91 40.15 -20.76
C PRO A 114 -15.42 41.18 -21.76
N ARG A 115 -16.37 40.78 -22.61
CA ARG A 115 -17.19 41.72 -23.38
C ARG A 115 -17.98 42.54 -22.36
N ILE A 116 -17.70 43.84 -22.25
CA ILE A 116 -18.54 44.75 -21.46
C ILE A 116 -19.93 44.73 -22.11
N GLN A 117 -20.84 43.96 -21.49
CA GLN A 117 -22.23 43.93 -21.88
C GLN A 117 -22.86 45.21 -21.34
N ALA A 118 -23.10 46.18 -22.23
CA ALA A 118 -23.86 47.37 -21.89
C ALA A 118 -25.25 46.97 -21.38
N SER A 119 -25.62 47.48 -20.20
CA SER A 119 -26.95 47.26 -19.62
C SER A 119 -28.03 47.84 -20.54
N PRO A 120 -29.20 47.20 -20.66
CA PRO A 120 -30.32 47.77 -21.40
C PRO A 120 -30.79 49.09 -20.76
N PRO A 121 -31.23 50.09 -21.54
CA PRO A 121 -31.71 51.36 -21.00
C PRO A 121 -32.98 51.16 -20.16
N VAL A 122 -33.01 51.77 -18.98
CA VAL A 122 -34.15 51.76 -18.06
C VAL A 122 -35.32 52.59 -18.66
N PRO A 123 -36.55 52.07 -18.72
CA PRO A 123 -37.71 52.85 -19.17
C PRO A 123 -38.01 54.03 -18.22
N PRO A 124 -38.42 55.20 -18.75
CA PRO A 124 -38.79 56.33 -17.90
C PRO A 124 -40.00 55.99 -17.01
N GLN A 125 -39.80 56.11 -15.70
CA GLN A 125 -40.85 55.92 -14.70
C GLN A 125 -41.85 57.10 -14.76
N LEU A 126 -43.13 56.80 -14.96
CA LEU A 126 -44.23 57.78 -14.85
C LEU A 126 -44.31 58.30 -13.42
N ARG A 127 -44.07 59.60 -13.23
CA ARG A 127 -44.11 60.25 -11.91
C ARG A 127 -45.56 60.30 -11.40
N PRO A 128 -45.88 59.77 -10.20
CA PRO A 128 -47.19 59.95 -9.59
C PRO A 128 -47.45 61.43 -9.25
N HIS A 129 -48.65 61.90 -9.56
CA HIS A 129 -49.13 63.25 -9.22
C HIS A 129 -49.25 63.44 -7.69
N PRO A 130 -48.93 64.63 -7.16
CA PRO A 130 -49.01 64.91 -5.73
C PRO A 130 -50.46 64.88 -5.23
N ARG A 131 -50.70 64.09 -4.17
CA ARG A 131 -51.92 64.20 -3.35
C ARG A 131 -51.88 65.52 -2.57
N GLN A 132 -52.90 66.35 -2.74
CA GLN A 132 -53.12 67.54 -1.91
C GLN A 132 -53.50 67.12 -0.47
N LEU A 133 -52.83 67.72 0.51
CA LEU A 133 -53.17 67.65 1.93
C LEU A 133 -54.28 68.68 2.25
N PRO A 134 -55.31 68.33 3.03
CA PRO A 134 -56.27 69.31 3.52
C PRO A 134 -55.66 70.15 4.66
N LEU A 135 -55.91 71.46 4.61
CA LEU A 135 -55.62 72.41 5.68
C LEU A 135 -56.46 72.08 6.93
N GLN A 136 -55.83 71.95 8.08
CA GLN A 136 -56.48 72.03 9.40
C GLN A 136 -56.32 73.46 9.92
N ALA A 137 -57.46 74.09 10.19
CA ALA A 137 -57.56 75.42 10.79
C ALA A 137 -57.34 75.33 12.31
N GLY A 138 -56.59 76.29 12.87
CA GLY A 138 -56.50 76.48 14.31
C GLY A 138 -57.73 77.18 14.87
N SER A 139 -58.03 76.87 16.13
CA SER A 139 -58.77 77.68 17.09
C SER A 139 -58.34 77.27 18.48
#